data_AF-D8M0Z0-F1
#
_entry.id   AF-D8M0Z0-F1
#
_cell.length_a   1.000
_cell.length_b   1.000
_cell.length_c   1.000
_cell.angle_alpha   90.00
_cell.angle_beta   90.00
_cell.angle_gamma   90.00
#
_symmetry.space_group_name_H-M   'P 1'
#
loop_
_entity.id
_entity.type
_entity.pdbx_description
1 polymer ?
#
loop_
_entity_poly.entity_id
_entity_poly.type
_entity_poly.pdbx_seq_one_letter_code
_entity_poly.pdbx_strand_id
1 'polypeptide(L)'
;MHSVETPSHELQVVCSSLLQYFDKFFTGRLLYKPEVRQLRSVLHNKEFRPPSAIYGPEHFLRLLFQYPQLVVHTDINENTTVIICEVLNQLFKYLESHSEIFLSMDQYSSSWVFA
;
A
#
# COMPACT_ATOMS: atom_id res chain seq x y z
N MET A 1 -11.37 -25.06 16.52
CA MET A 1 -12.29 -23.97 16.16
C MET A 1 -11.65 -22.67 16.65
N HIS A 2 -10.82 -22.04 15.82
CA HIS A 2 -10.27 -20.73 16.16
C HIS A 2 -11.37 -19.72 15.91
N SER A 3 -11.93 -19.16 16.98
CA SER A 3 -12.79 -17.99 16.89
C SER A 3 -11.97 -16.88 16.25
N VAL A 4 -12.25 -16.57 14.99
CA VAL A 4 -11.68 -15.40 14.32
C VAL A 4 -12.26 -14.20 15.08
N GLU A 5 -11.48 -13.62 15.98
CA GLU A 5 -11.83 -12.35 16.60
C GLU A 5 -12.10 -11.36 15.48
N THR A 6 -13.33 -10.86 15.42
CA THR A 6 -13.70 -9.85 14.42
C THR A 6 -12.79 -8.65 14.62
N PRO A 7 -12.06 -8.20 13.57
CA PRO A 7 -11.18 -7.05 13.71
C PRO A 7 -11.99 -5.84 14.15
N SER A 8 -11.43 -5.04 15.06
CA SER A 8 -12.10 -3.85 15.58
C SER A 8 -12.58 -2.96 14.44
N HIS A 9 -13.74 -2.32 14.61
CA HIS A 9 -14.32 -1.44 13.58
C HIS A 9 -13.30 -0.37 13.12
N GLU A 10 -12.53 0.17 14.06
CA GLU A 10 -11.46 1.14 13.79
C GLU A 10 -10.36 0.58 12.89
N LEU A 11 -9.91 -0.65 13.12
CA LEU A 11 -8.92 -1.32 12.27
C LEU A 11 -9.43 -1.46 10.85
N GLN A 12 -10.70 -1.87 10.68
CA GLN A 12 -11.31 -2.00 9.35
C GLN A 12 -11.38 -0.67 8.61
N VAL A 13 -11.72 0.42 9.32
CA VAL A 13 -11.76 1.77 8.75
C VAL A 13 -10.38 2.23 8.29
N VAL A 14 -9.35 2.04 9.12
CA VAL A 14 -7.96 2.43 8.77
C VAL A 14 -7.42 1.58 7.61
N CYS A 15 -7.67 0.28 7.59
CA CYS A 15 -7.26 -0.57 6.46
C CYS A 15 -7.98 -0.17 5.16
N SER A 16 -9.28 0.13 5.22
CA SER A 16 -10.06 0.56 4.07
C SER A 16 -9.60 1.92 3.54
N SER A 17 -9.23 2.83 4.44
CA SER A 17 -8.68 4.13 4.04
C SER A 17 -7.33 3.95 3.36
N LEU A 18 -6.42 3.16 3.92
CA LEU A 18 -5.11 2.88 3.31
C LEU A 18 -5.23 2.33 1.89
N LEU A 19 -6.18 1.42 1.62
CA LEU A 19 -6.45 0.91 0.27
C LEU A 19 -6.94 2.02 -0.67
N GLN A 20 -7.87 2.87 -0.23
CA GLN A 20 -8.35 4.00 -1.03
C GLN A 20 -7.23 5.01 -1.33
N TYR A 21 -6.37 5.28 -0.35
CA TYR A 21 -5.20 6.13 -0.53
C TYR A 21 -4.21 5.50 -1.51
N PHE A 22 -4.01 4.19 -1.44
CA PHE A 22 -3.19 3.46 -2.40
C PHE A 22 -3.69 3.69 -3.82
N ASP A 23 -4.94 3.33 -4.09
CA ASP A 23 -5.53 3.43 -5.43
C ASP A 23 -5.54 4.88 -5.97
N LYS A 24 -5.78 5.86 -5.09
CA LYS A 24 -5.81 7.28 -5.45
C LYS A 24 -4.43 7.86 -5.77
N PHE A 25 -3.40 7.52 -4.98
CA PHE A 25 -2.07 8.12 -5.10
C PHE A 25 -1.09 7.28 -5.91
N PHE A 26 -1.48 6.08 -6.31
CA PHE A 26 -0.65 5.13 -7.04
C PHE A 26 0.04 5.75 -8.26
N THR A 27 -0.74 6.31 -9.19
CA THR A 27 -0.23 6.81 -10.47
C THR A 27 0.60 8.09 -10.35
N GLY A 28 0.41 8.85 -9.27
CA GLY A 28 0.99 10.18 -9.10
C GLY A 28 2.19 10.25 -8.15
N ARG A 29 2.29 9.34 -7.18
CA ARG A 29 3.33 9.42 -6.13
C ARG A 29 4.07 8.12 -5.82
N LEU A 30 3.54 6.96 -6.20
CA LEU A 30 4.10 5.67 -5.79
C LEU A 30 4.99 5.02 -6.85
N LEU A 31 4.99 5.54 -8.09
CA LEU A 31 5.76 5.01 -9.21
C LEU A 31 7.03 5.82 -9.50
N TYR A 32 8.14 5.13 -9.70
CA TYR A 32 9.33 5.65 -10.35
C TYR A 32 9.12 5.78 -11.87
N LYS A 33 9.92 6.63 -12.51
CA LYS A 33 9.86 6.91 -13.96
C LYS A 33 9.78 5.65 -14.87
N PRO A 34 10.57 4.57 -14.67
CA PRO A 34 10.43 3.37 -15.49
C PRO A 34 9.11 2.63 -15.30
N GLU A 35 8.58 2.58 -14.07
CA GLU A 35 7.32 1.88 -13.74
C GLU A 35 6.10 2.57 -14.36
N VAL A 36 6.15 3.90 -14.56
CA VAL A 36 5.09 4.64 -15.27
C VAL A 36 4.92 4.11 -16.70
N ARG A 37 5.99 3.66 -17.36
CA ARG A 37 5.89 3.05 -18.71
C ARG A 37 5.22 1.67 -18.65
N GLN A 38 5.53 0.86 -17.64
CA GLN A 38 4.90 -0.44 -17.41
C GLN A 38 3.40 -0.28 -17.09
N LEU A 39 3.02 0.71 -16.28
CA LEU A 39 1.61 0.96 -16.00
C LEU A 39 0.82 1.28 -17.29
N ARG A 40 1.39 2.08 -18.21
CA ARG A 40 0.74 2.40 -19.49
C ARG A 40 0.46 1.14 -20.33
N SER A 41 1.38 0.17 -20.35
CA SER A 41 1.16 -1.08 -21.09
C SER A 41 0.08 -1.95 -20.41
N VAL A 42 0.02 -1.97 -19.08
CA VAL A 42 -1.04 -2.68 -18.32
C VAL A 42 -2.41 -2.05 -18.58
N LEU A 43 -2.53 -0.71 -18.55
CA LEU A 43 -3.78 0.00 -18.77
C LEU A 43 -4.34 -0.17 -20.19
N HIS A 44 -3.48 -0.39 -21.19
CA HIS A 44 -3.91 -0.67 -22.57
C HIS A 44 -4.58 -2.05 -22.74
N ASN A 45 -4.39 -2.97 -21.78
CA ASN A 45 -4.86 -4.36 -21.88
C ASN A 45 -6.34 -4.57 -21.48
N LYS A 46 -7.12 -3.48 -21.44
CA LYS A 46 -8.60 -3.40 -21.29
C LYS A 46 -9.24 -3.94 -20.00
N GLU A 47 -8.56 -4.71 -19.16
CA GLU A 47 -9.07 -5.05 -17.83
C GLU A 47 -8.67 -3.98 -16.80
N PHE A 48 -9.58 -3.06 -16.52
CA PHE A 48 -9.38 -2.08 -15.46
C PHE A 48 -9.49 -2.78 -14.09
N ARG A 49 -8.35 -3.04 -13.47
CA ARG A 49 -8.25 -3.50 -12.07
C ARG A 49 -7.67 -2.36 -11.22
N PRO A 50 -8.13 -2.19 -9.96
CA PRO A 50 -7.55 -1.18 -9.08
C PRO A 50 -6.08 -1.50 -8.81
N PRO A 51 -5.20 -0.49 -8.65
CA PRO A 51 -3.79 -0.72 -8.34
C PRO A 51 -3.57 -1.65 -7.15
N SER A 52 -4.41 -1.56 -6.11
CA SER A 52 -4.38 -2.43 -4.93
C SER A 52 -4.55 -3.92 -5.23
N ALA A 53 -5.12 -4.28 -6.39
CA ALA A 53 -5.26 -5.66 -6.84
C ALA A 53 -4.14 -6.14 -7.78
N ILE A 54 -3.28 -5.22 -8.26
CA ILE A 54 -2.22 -5.51 -9.23
C ILE A 54 -0.85 -5.44 -8.56
N TYR A 55 -0.65 -4.46 -7.70
CA TYR A 55 0.64 -4.12 -7.14
C TYR A 55 0.81 -4.67 -5.74
N GLY A 56 2.05 -5.05 -5.45
CA GLY A 56 2.39 -5.82 -4.28
C GLY A 56 2.90 -5.00 -3.10
N PRO A 57 3.61 -5.67 -2.17
CA PRO A 57 4.03 -5.08 -0.90
C PRO A 57 4.99 -3.91 -1.03
N GLU A 58 5.87 -3.89 -2.06
CA GLU A 58 6.83 -2.81 -2.25
C GLU A 58 6.14 -1.45 -2.44
N HIS A 59 5.18 -1.36 -3.36
CA HIS A 59 4.45 -0.12 -3.59
C HIS A 59 3.64 0.28 -2.35
N PHE A 60 3.14 -0.70 -1.60
CA PHE A 60 2.42 -0.44 -0.35
C PHE A 60 3.33 0.18 0.72
N LEU A 61 4.58 -0.29 0.85
CA LEU A 61 5.58 0.34 1.72
C LEU A 61 5.86 1.79 1.32
N ARG A 62 5.93 2.08 0.01
CA ARG A 62 6.07 3.47 -0.48
C ARG A 62 4.89 4.35 -0.08
N LEU A 63 3.67 3.82 -0.07
CA LEU A 63 2.50 4.54 0.46
C LEU A 63 2.66 4.84 1.95
N LEU A 64 3.03 3.85 2.76
CA LEU A 64 3.18 4.02 4.22
C LEU A 64 4.19 5.12 4.56
N PHE A 65 5.26 5.25 3.78
CA PHE A 65 6.22 6.35 3.92
C PHE A 65 5.62 7.74 3.60
N GLN A 66 4.76 7.83 2.59
CA GLN A 66 4.11 9.09 2.21
C GLN A 66 2.85 9.41 3.03
N TYR A 67 2.25 8.41 3.66
CA TYR A 67 0.98 8.51 4.34
C TYR A 67 0.92 9.62 5.39
N PRO A 68 1.95 9.83 6.26
CA PRO A 68 1.94 10.95 7.20
C PRO A 68 1.77 12.31 6.52
N GLN A 69 2.42 12.53 5.37
CA GLN A 69 2.29 13.77 4.61
C GLN A 69 0.91 13.92 3.99
N LEU A 70 0.27 12.82 3.61
CA LEU A 70 -1.09 12.83 3.05
C LEU A 70 -2.14 13.15 4.10
N VAL A 71 -1.97 12.61 5.31
CA VAL A 71 -2.88 12.76 6.45
C VAL A 71 -2.85 14.19 7.03
N VAL A 72 -1.70 14.87 7.03
CA VAL A 72 -1.57 16.26 7.53
C VAL A 72 -2.47 17.24 6.77
N HIS A 73 -2.81 16.96 5.51
CA HIS A 73 -3.67 17.81 4.69
C HIS A 73 -5.17 17.52 4.87
N THR A 74 -5.54 16.67 5.84
CA THR A 74 -6.93 16.29 6.10
C THR A 74 -7.41 16.77 7.46
N ASP A 75 -8.70 17.06 7.56
CA ASP A 75 -9.35 17.51 8.80
C ASP A 75 -9.67 16.30 9.70
N ILE A 76 -8.61 15.68 10.21
CA ILE A 76 -8.69 14.54 11.12
C ILE A 76 -8.51 15.04 12.55
N ASN A 77 -9.41 14.61 13.43
CA ASN A 77 -9.33 14.96 14.85
C ASN A 77 -8.16 14.23 15.54
N GLU A 78 -7.73 14.76 16.69
CA GLU A 78 -6.59 14.22 17.43
C GLU A 78 -6.80 12.77 17.89
N ASN A 79 -8.02 12.43 18.36
CA ASN A 79 -8.35 11.08 18.81
C ASN A 79 -8.24 10.03 17.69
N THR A 80 -8.71 10.36 16.48
CA THR A 80 -8.61 9.51 15.29
C THR A 80 -7.16 9.42 14.83
N THR A 81 -6.37 10.48 15.00
CA THR A 81 -4.92 10.43 14.71
C THR A 81 -4.21 9.42 15.62
N VAL A 82 -4.54 9.38 16.91
CA VAL A 82 -4.00 8.37 17.84
C VAL A 82 -4.33 6.95 17.38
N ILE A 83 -5.60 6.69 17.02
CA ILE A 83 -6.04 5.39 16.51
C ILE A 83 -5.27 4.99 15.24
N ILE A 84 -5.11 5.92 14.29
CA ILE A 84 -4.34 5.68 13.06
C ILE A 84 -2.89 5.31 13.41
N CYS A 85 -2.25 6.05 14.31
CA CYS A 85 -0.88 5.78 14.76
C CYS A 85 -0.76 4.40 15.42
N GLU A 86 -1.72 4.00 16.26
CA GLU A 86 -1.73 2.68 16.90
C GLU A 86 -1.86 1.55 15.86
N VAL A 87 -2.78 1.68 14.92
CA VAL A 87 -2.96 0.70 13.84
C VAL A 87 -1.71 0.60 12.95
N LEU A 88 -1.14 1.75 12.56
CA LEU A 88 0.07 1.79 11.75
C LEU A 88 1.27 1.17 12.49
N ASN A 89 1.40 1.41 13.79
CA ASN A 89 2.46 0.80 14.60
C ASN A 89 2.32 -0.73 14.67
N GLN A 90 1.10 -1.25 14.78
CA GLN A 90 0.86 -2.70 14.73
C GLN A 90 1.20 -3.27 13.35
N LEU A 91 0.82 -2.56 12.28
CA LEU A 91 1.17 -2.93 10.91
C LEU A 91 2.69 -2.94 10.70
N PHE A 92 3.43 -1.94 11.18
CA PHE A 92 4.88 -1.90 11.03
C PHE A 92 5.58 -3.05 11.77
N LYS A 93 5.13 -3.40 12.98
CA LYS A 93 5.63 -4.59 13.70
C LYS A 93 5.36 -5.88 12.92
N TYR A 94 4.18 -5.98 12.31
CA TYR A 94 3.84 -7.12 11.45
C TYR A 94 4.75 -7.19 10.21
N LEU A 95 4.99 -6.07 9.53
CA LEU A 95 5.87 -6.00 8.38
C LEU A 95 7.32 -6.33 8.73
N GLU A 96 7.82 -5.85 9.87
CA GLU A 96 9.17 -6.14 10.36
C GLU A 96 9.36 -7.64 10.62
N SER A 97 8.42 -8.26 11.34
CA SER A 97 8.45 -9.70 11.66
C SER A 97 8.31 -10.63 10.44
N HIS A 98 7.83 -10.12 9.31
CA HIS A 98 7.61 -10.88 8.09
C HIS A 98 8.40 -10.33 6.89
N SER A 99 9.41 -9.49 7.14
CA SER A 99 10.12 -8.71 6.13
C SER A 99 10.65 -9.54 4.95
N GLU A 100 11.06 -10.78 5.20
CA GLU A 100 11.45 -11.81 4.22
C GLU A 100 10.42 -11.95 3.08
N ILE A 101 9.12 -11.91 3.41
CA ILE A 101 8.00 -12.06 2.47
C ILE A 101 7.75 -10.76 1.70
N PHE A 102 7.96 -9.61 2.34
CA PHE A 102 7.66 -8.29 1.79
C PHE A 102 8.79 -7.73 0.91
N LEU A 103 10.04 -8.19 1.08
CA LEU A 103 11.24 -7.63 0.44
C LEU A 103 12.01 -8.63 -0.46
N SER A 104 11.37 -9.73 -0.86
CA SER A 104 12.04 -10.74 -1.71
C SER A 104 12.37 -10.19 -3.09
N MET A 105 13.64 -10.34 -3.49
CA MET A 105 14.14 -9.98 -4.82
C MET A 105 13.58 -10.86 -5.94
N ASP A 106 13.00 -12.02 -5.62
CA ASP A 106 12.36 -12.91 -6.59
C ASP A 106 11.15 -12.26 -7.29
N GLN A 107 10.62 -11.18 -6.72
CA GLN A 107 9.53 -10.40 -7.31
C GLN A 107 9.97 -9.54 -8.51
N TYR A 108 11.28 -9.38 -8.75
CA TYR A 108 11.80 -8.64 -9.88
C TYR A 108 12.26 -9.57 -11.00
N SER A 109 11.58 -9.53 -12.14
CA SER A 109 12.17 -10.05 -13.37
C SER A 109 13.20 -9.03 -13.88
N SER A 110 14.47 -9.43 -13.98
CA SER A 110 15.55 -8.64 -14.58
C SER A 110 15.13 -8.15 -15.97
N SER A 111 14.70 -6.90 -16.06
CA SER A 111 14.40 -6.25 -17.33
C SER A 111 15.71 -5.77 -17.98
N TRP A 112 16.62 -6.71 -18.24
CA TRP A 112 17.87 -6.51 -18.95
C TRP A 112 18.11 -7.65 -19.96
N VAL A 113 17.07 -8.08 -20.67
CA VAL A 113 17.23 -9.09 -21.75
C VAL A 113 16.84 -8.54 -23.14
N PHE A 114 16.36 -7.29 -23.25
CA PHE A 114 16.04 -6.69 -24.55
C PHE A 114 16.48 -5.22 -24.66
N ALA A 115 17.78 -4.97 -24.49
CA ALA A 115 18.44 -3.76 -24.97
C ALA A 115 19.52 -4.16 -25.97
#